data_AF-A0A7S2KHT1-F1
#
_entry.id   AF-A0A7S2KHT1-F1
#
_cell.length_a   1.000
_cell.length_b   1.000
_cell.length_c   1.000
_cell.angle_alpha   90.00
_cell.angle_beta   90.00
_cell.angle_gamma   90.00
#
_symmetry.space_group_name_H-M   'P 1'
#
loop_
_entity.id
_entity.type
_entity.pdbx_description
1 polymer ?
#
loop_
_entity_poly.entity_id
_entity_poly.type
_entity_poly.pdbx_seq_one_letter_code
_entity_poly.pdbx_strand_id
1 'polypeptide(L)'
;RLPSEAVVAALRLHEIRVAVHRAFDGAFQHLLLGTGGGAKAVARTYPFVVACATKRFQALSSEVQAAAAELEAAASGDGAGAEEASEAARLLRKVQGLEKARLQAVAAQHVEQSQRLGAAADGAEAEQLRRARHQLGPIG
;
A
#
# COMPACT_ATOMS: atom_id res chain seq x y z
N ARG A 1 -7.22 23.52 20.36
CA ARG A 1 -6.24 23.53 19.25
C ARG A 1 -6.74 24.49 18.20
N LEU A 2 -5.86 25.27 17.60
CA LEU A 2 -6.25 26.16 16.50
C LEU A 2 -6.53 25.31 15.24
N PRO A 3 -7.44 25.72 14.33
CA PRO A 3 -7.71 25.02 13.08
C PRO A 3 -6.44 24.73 12.27
N SER A 4 -5.47 25.66 12.31
CA SER A 4 -4.15 25.52 11.68
C SER A 4 -3.32 24.35 12.22
N GLU A 5 -3.41 24.03 13.51
CA GLU A 5 -2.68 22.91 14.11
C GLU A 5 -3.24 21.56 13.64
N ALA A 6 -4.57 21.46 13.51
CA ALA A 6 -5.23 20.26 12.99
C ALA A 6 -4.90 20.02 11.51
N VAL A 7 -4.82 21.09 10.70
CA VAL A 7 -4.37 21.01 9.30
C VAL A 7 -2.92 20.53 9.22
N VAL A 8 -2.01 21.13 10.01
CA VAL A 8 -0.60 20.71 10.03
C VAL A 8 -0.44 19.25 10.48
N ALA A 9 -1.21 18.83 11.49
CA ALA A 9 -1.23 17.43 11.93
C ALA A 9 -1.70 16.50 10.79
N ALA A 10 -2.79 16.84 10.11
CA ALA A 10 -3.31 16.07 8.99
C ALA A 10 -2.32 15.96 7.83
N LEU A 11 -1.61 17.05 7.50
CA LEU A 11 -0.56 17.06 6.48
C LEU A 11 0.62 16.14 6.85
N ARG A 12 1.10 16.21 8.10
CA ARG A 12 2.18 15.33 8.57
C ARG A 12 1.78 13.86 8.53
N LEU A 13 0.55 13.54 8.92
CA LEU A 13 0.03 12.18 8.83
C LEU A 13 -0.01 11.69 7.38
N HIS A 14 -0.37 12.58 6.44
CA HIS A 14 -0.37 12.28 5.02
C HIS A 14 1.05 12.03 4.48
N GLU A 15 2.03 12.84 4.85
CA GLU A 15 3.45 12.61 4.50
C GLU A 15 3.94 11.24 4.98
N ILE A 16 3.59 10.87 6.21
CA ILE A 16 3.92 9.56 6.77
C ILE A 16 3.23 8.45 5.98
N ARG A 17 1.96 8.58 5.59
CA ARG A 17 1.27 7.61 4.74
C ARG A 17 1.98 7.42 3.41
N VAL A 18 2.38 8.50 2.75
CA VAL A 18 3.14 8.43 1.49
C VAL A 18 4.47 7.69 1.69
N ALA A 19 5.19 7.96 2.78
CA ALA A 19 6.44 7.28 3.11
C ALA A 19 6.24 5.78 3.34
N VAL A 20 5.20 5.38 4.09
CA VAL A 20 4.83 3.97 4.30
C VAL A 20 4.52 3.30 2.97
N HIS A 21 3.82 4.00 2.07
CA HIS A 21 3.47 3.49 0.76
C HIS A 21 4.70 3.24 -0.13
N ARG A 22 5.65 4.17 -0.13
CA ARG A 22 6.94 4.01 -0.83
C ARG A 22 7.75 2.86 -0.26
N ALA A 23 7.80 2.73 1.07
CA ALA A 23 8.51 1.64 1.72
C ALA A 23 7.86 0.28 1.39
N PHE A 24 6.53 0.21 1.38
CA PHE A 24 5.79 -0.99 1.03
C PHE A 24 6.03 -1.42 -0.42
N ASP A 25 5.94 -0.48 -1.37
CA ASP A 25 6.24 -0.75 -2.78
C ASP A 25 7.71 -1.15 -2.99
N GLY A 26 8.64 -0.44 -2.34
CA GLY A 26 10.06 -0.79 -2.36
C GLY A 26 10.34 -2.18 -1.79
N ALA A 27 9.66 -2.59 -0.72
CA ALA A 27 9.77 -3.94 -0.17
C ALA A 27 9.27 -5.00 -1.16
N PHE A 28 8.17 -4.74 -1.87
CA PHE A 28 7.69 -5.64 -2.90
C PHE A 28 8.67 -5.73 -4.07
N GLN A 29 9.17 -4.60 -4.58
CA GLN A 29 10.18 -4.58 -5.64
C GLN A 29 11.47 -5.30 -5.23
N HIS A 30 11.89 -5.17 -3.97
CA HIS A 30 13.04 -5.89 -3.45
C HIS A 30 12.80 -7.41 -3.38
N LEU A 31 11.64 -7.86 -2.91
CA LEU A 31 11.27 -9.28 -2.94
C LEU A 31 11.17 -9.82 -4.38
N LEU A 32 10.78 -8.97 -5.31
CA LEU A 32 10.60 -9.31 -6.71
C LEU A 32 11.92 -9.42 -7.49
N LEU A 33 12.75 -8.37 -7.42
CA LEU A 33 13.90 -8.15 -8.30
C LEU A 33 15.24 -8.21 -7.55
N GLY A 34 15.21 -8.24 -6.22
CA GLY A 34 16.42 -8.26 -5.39
C GLY A 34 17.18 -9.58 -5.47
N THR A 35 18.41 -9.56 -4.97
CA THR A 35 19.26 -10.74 -4.85
C THR A 35 18.61 -11.75 -3.90
N GLY A 36 18.29 -12.95 -4.38
CA GLY A 36 17.51 -13.95 -3.62
C GLY A 36 15.99 -13.72 -3.64
N GLY A 37 15.51 -12.80 -4.48
CA GLY A 37 14.10 -12.54 -4.73
C GLY A 37 13.44 -13.57 -5.67
N GLY A 38 12.26 -13.22 -6.19
CA GLY A 38 11.47 -14.01 -7.12
C GLY A 38 10.24 -14.68 -6.48
N ALA A 39 9.57 -15.56 -7.23
CA ALA A 39 8.25 -16.10 -6.87
C ALA A 39 8.20 -16.72 -5.46
N LYS A 40 9.23 -17.49 -5.06
CA LYS A 40 9.30 -18.12 -3.73
C LYS A 40 9.49 -17.10 -2.60
N ALA A 41 10.29 -16.06 -2.82
CA ALA A 41 10.52 -14.99 -1.85
C ALA A 41 9.26 -14.13 -1.66
N VAL A 42 8.58 -13.79 -2.76
CA VAL A 42 7.28 -13.10 -2.75
C VAL A 42 6.24 -13.96 -2.02
N ALA A 43 6.03 -15.21 -2.41
CA ALA A 43 5.01 -16.09 -1.80
C ALA A 43 5.19 -16.26 -0.28
N ARG A 44 6.44 -16.36 0.19
CA ARG A 44 6.75 -16.58 1.62
C ARG A 44 6.71 -15.31 2.46
N THR A 45 7.24 -14.21 1.95
CA THR A 45 7.54 -13.02 2.76
C THR A 45 6.54 -11.89 2.54
N TYR A 46 6.02 -11.77 1.32
CA TYR A 46 5.14 -10.67 0.96
C TYR A 46 3.84 -10.61 1.78
N PRO A 47 3.17 -11.73 2.14
CA PRO A 47 1.99 -11.67 3.01
C PRO A 47 2.26 -11.01 4.37
N PHE A 48 3.44 -11.23 4.95
CA PHE A 48 3.84 -10.59 6.20
C PHE A 48 4.05 -9.07 6.01
N VAL A 49 4.73 -8.67 4.92
CA VAL A 49 4.93 -7.26 4.55
C VAL A 49 3.58 -6.55 4.36
N VAL A 50 2.62 -7.18 3.68
CA VAL A 50 1.26 -6.67 3.50
C VAL A 50 0.54 -6.50 4.84
N ALA A 51 0.65 -7.48 5.75
CA ALA A 51 0.03 -7.41 7.07
C ALA A 51 0.60 -6.24 7.91
N CYS A 52 1.93 -6.05 7.90
CA CYS A 52 2.58 -4.92 8.56
C CYS A 52 2.14 -3.57 7.97
N ALA A 53 2.14 -3.45 6.64
CA ALA A 53 1.70 -2.24 5.95
C ALA A 53 0.22 -1.93 6.25
N THR A 54 -0.65 -2.94 6.22
CA THR A 54 -2.08 -2.81 6.53
C THR A 54 -2.30 -2.25 7.92
N LYS A 55 -1.64 -2.83 8.95
CA LYS A 55 -1.73 -2.33 10.33
C LYS A 55 -1.28 -0.87 10.44
N ARG A 56 -0.18 -0.52 9.78
CA ARG A 56 0.35 0.85 9.78
C ARG A 56 -0.61 1.83 9.10
N PHE A 57 -1.19 1.45 7.96
CA PHE A 57 -2.18 2.27 7.26
C PHE A 57 -3.48 2.41 8.05
N GLN A 58 -3.93 1.37 8.76
CA GLN A 58 -5.10 1.44 9.63
C GLN A 58 -4.88 2.46 10.75
N ALA A 59 -3.76 2.40 11.46
CA ALA A 59 -3.43 3.36 12.51
C ALA A 59 -3.41 4.80 11.98
N LEU A 60 -2.71 5.04 10.87
CA LEU A 60 -2.67 6.37 10.23
C LEU A 60 -4.05 6.84 9.77
N SER A 61 -4.91 5.94 9.27
CA SER A 61 -6.26 6.30 8.85
C SER A 61 -7.11 6.76 10.02
N SER A 62 -7.01 6.08 11.17
CA SER A 62 -7.71 6.48 12.40
C SER A 62 -7.25 7.86 12.89
N GLU A 63 -5.95 8.14 12.84
CA GLU A 63 -5.40 9.46 13.23
C GLU A 63 -5.87 10.58 12.28
N VAL A 64 -5.91 10.33 10.96
CA VAL A 64 -6.41 11.32 9.99
C VAL A 64 -7.92 11.55 10.16
N GLN A 65 -8.69 10.50 10.48
CA GLN A 65 -10.13 10.63 10.78
C GLN A 65 -10.36 11.49 12.02
N ALA A 66 -9.55 11.32 13.07
CA ALA A 66 -9.62 12.16 14.26
C ALA A 66 -9.32 13.64 13.91
N ALA A 67 -8.28 13.90 13.12
CA ALA A 67 -7.95 15.26 12.67
C ALA A 67 -9.07 15.86 11.79
N ALA A 68 -9.71 15.06 10.95
CA ALA A 68 -10.86 15.49 10.15
C ALA A 68 -12.07 15.86 11.02
N ALA A 69 -12.37 15.06 12.05
CA ALA A 69 -13.45 15.34 12.99
C ALA A 69 -13.18 16.62 13.81
N GLU A 70 -11.92 16.88 14.19
CA GLU A 70 -11.52 18.15 14.83
C GLU A 70 -11.78 19.35 13.91
N LEU A 71 -11.48 19.23 12.61
CA LEU A 71 -11.74 20.28 11.61
C LEU A 71 -13.23 20.49 11.35
N GLU A 72 -14.03 19.42 11.30
CA GLU A 72 -15.48 19.50 11.14
C GLU A 72 -16.16 20.17 12.35
N ALA A 73 -15.68 19.88 13.56
CA ALA A 73 -16.15 20.56 14.77
C ALA A 73 -15.80 22.06 14.75
N ALA A 74 -14.59 22.42 14.31
CA ALA A 74 -14.17 23.81 14.15
C ALA A 74 -14.94 24.57 13.05
N ALA A 75 -15.35 23.86 11.99
CA ALA A 75 -16.16 24.39 10.90
C ALA A 75 -17.62 24.68 11.28
N SER A 76 -18.09 24.17 12.42
CA SER A 76 -19.46 24.36 12.91
C SER A 76 -19.64 25.64 13.75
N GLY A 77 -18.58 26.43 13.95
CA GLY A 77 -18.65 27.72 14.63
C GLY A 77 -19.01 28.88 13.70
N ASP A 78 -19.31 30.05 14.26
CA ASP A 78 -19.54 31.28 13.48
C ASP A 78 -18.24 32.10 13.37
N GLY A 79 -17.81 32.41 12.13
CA GLY A 79 -16.69 33.31 11.84
C GLY A 79 -15.79 32.88 10.68
N ALA A 80 -14.84 33.74 10.28
CA ALA A 80 -13.93 33.50 9.15
C ALA A 80 -13.09 32.19 9.29
N GLY A 81 -12.77 31.78 10.52
CA GLY A 81 -12.08 30.51 10.79
C GLY A 81 -12.92 29.26 10.52
N ALA A 82 -14.25 29.39 10.45
CA ALA A 82 -15.15 28.27 10.17
C ALA A 82 -15.17 27.92 8.67
N GLU A 83 -15.16 28.93 7.79
CA GLU A 83 -15.04 28.74 6.33
C GLU A 83 -13.70 28.09 5.96
N GLU A 84 -12.60 28.56 6.56
CA GLU A 84 -11.27 27.96 6.36
C GLU A 84 -11.22 26.50 6.86
N ALA A 85 -11.82 26.20 8.01
CA ALA A 85 -11.90 24.85 8.55
C ALA A 85 -12.78 23.93 7.67
N SER A 86 -13.88 24.46 7.11
CA SER A 86 -14.76 23.74 6.19
C SER A 86 -14.05 23.35 4.90
N GLU A 87 -13.32 24.29 4.29
CA GLU A 87 -12.53 24.03 3.08
C GLU A 87 -11.39 23.04 3.37
N ALA A 88 -10.70 23.19 4.50
CA ALA A 88 -9.66 22.25 4.92
C ALA A 88 -10.21 20.82 5.11
N ALA A 89 -11.36 20.67 5.74
CA ALA A 89 -12.03 19.37 5.89
C ALA A 89 -12.42 18.77 4.52
N ARG A 90 -12.93 19.59 3.59
CA ARG A 90 -13.25 19.17 2.22
C ARG A 90 -12.02 18.67 1.47
N LEU A 91 -10.92 19.42 1.53
CA LEU A 91 -9.65 19.04 0.90
C LEU A 91 -9.08 17.76 1.51
N LEU A 92 -9.15 17.61 2.84
CA LEU A 92 -8.69 16.42 3.54
C LEU A 92 -9.46 15.16 3.08
N ARG A 93 -10.79 15.24 2.98
CA ARG A 93 -11.62 14.14 2.44
C ARG A 93 -11.25 13.79 1.00
N LYS A 94 -10.98 14.80 0.16
CA LYS A 94 -10.55 14.59 -1.23
C LYS A 94 -9.20 13.86 -1.29
N VAL A 95 -8.23 14.27 -0.47
CA VAL A 95 -6.93 13.61 -0.35
C VAL A 95 -7.08 12.15 0.09
N GLN A 96 -7.89 11.89 1.12
CA GLN A 96 -8.17 10.52 1.58
C GLN A 96 -8.76 9.64 0.46
N GLY A 97 -9.66 10.19 -0.37
CA GLY A 97 -10.24 9.49 -1.52
C GLY A 97 -9.19 9.11 -2.58
N LEU A 98 -8.33 10.07 -2.94
CA LEU A 98 -7.23 9.83 -3.90
C LEU A 98 -6.23 8.80 -3.38
N GLU A 99 -5.91 8.83 -2.09
CA GLU A 99 -5.04 7.84 -1.47
C GLU A 99 -5.61 6.44 -1.49
N LYS A 100 -6.91 6.30 -1.19
CA LYS A 100 -7.59 5.00 -1.27
C LYS A 100 -7.53 4.44 -2.69
N ALA A 101 -7.80 5.26 -3.70
CA ALA A 101 -7.71 4.86 -5.10
C ALA A 101 -6.28 4.43 -5.48
N ARG A 102 -5.26 5.19 -5.02
CA ARG A 102 -3.86 4.84 -5.24
C ARG A 102 -3.46 3.52 -4.58
N LEU A 103 -3.86 3.29 -3.33
CA LEU A 103 -3.62 2.03 -2.61
C LEU A 103 -4.22 0.84 -3.35
N GLN A 104 -5.46 0.98 -3.85
CA GLN A 104 -6.13 -0.05 -4.62
C GLN A 104 -5.38 -0.34 -5.95
N ALA A 105 -4.93 0.69 -6.66
CA ALA A 105 -4.19 0.51 -7.90
C ALA A 105 -2.85 -0.21 -7.68
N VAL A 106 -2.09 0.17 -6.64
CA VAL A 106 -0.81 -0.49 -6.31
C VAL A 106 -1.03 -1.93 -5.86
N ALA A 107 -2.04 -2.19 -5.03
CA ALA A 107 -2.38 -3.55 -4.62
C ALA A 107 -2.74 -4.43 -5.82
N ALA A 108 -3.54 -3.91 -6.76
CA ALA A 108 -3.88 -4.61 -7.99
C ALA A 108 -2.64 -4.92 -8.84
N GLN A 109 -1.74 -3.95 -9.00
CA GLN A 109 -0.48 -4.14 -9.70
C GLN A 109 0.40 -5.21 -9.04
N HIS A 110 0.50 -5.22 -7.71
CA HIS A 110 1.29 -6.24 -6.99
C HIS A 110 0.70 -7.64 -7.15
N VAL A 111 -0.62 -7.77 -7.16
CA VAL A 111 -1.31 -9.04 -7.43
C VAL A 111 -1.03 -9.52 -8.86
N GLU A 112 -1.17 -8.65 -9.86
CA GLU A 112 -0.90 -8.97 -11.25
C GLU A 112 0.57 -9.40 -11.46
N GLN A 113 1.52 -8.67 -10.88
CA GLN A 113 2.94 -9.03 -10.95
C GLN A 113 3.22 -10.38 -10.26
N SER A 114 2.63 -10.61 -9.09
CA SER A 114 2.76 -11.88 -8.36
C SER A 114 2.22 -13.07 -9.16
N GLN A 115 1.06 -12.91 -9.81
CA GLN A 115 0.45 -13.96 -10.64
C GLN A 115 1.31 -14.29 -11.87
N ARG A 116 1.84 -13.27 -12.56
CA ARG A 116 2.75 -13.46 -13.71
C ARG A 116 3.99 -14.24 -13.33
N LEU A 117 4.57 -13.99 -12.15
CA LEU A 117 5.73 -14.74 -11.66
C LEU A 117 5.40 -16.18 -11.29
N GLY A 118 4.25 -16.41 -10.64
CA GLY A 118 3.79 -17.76 -10.32
C GLY A 118 3.66 -18.60 -11.58
N ALA A 119 2.95 -18.08 -12.59
CA ALA A 119 2.79 -18.75 -13.89
C ALA A 119 4.13 -19.00 -14.60
N ALA A 120 5.07 -18.04 -14.53
CA ALA A 120 6.39 -18.22 -15.12
C ALA A 120 7.24 -19.26 -14.38
N ALA A 121 7.17 -19.30 -13.04
CA ALA A 121 7.88 -20.27 -12.23
C ALA A 121 7.35 -21.70 -12.45
N ASP A 122 6.03 -21.88 -12.48
CA ASP A 122 5.38 -23.17 -12.74
C ASP A 122 5.73 -23.69 -14.15
N GLY A 123 5.77 -22.80 -15.14
CA GLY A 123 6.19 -23.14 -16.50
C GLY A 123 7.65 -23.57 -16.59
N ALA A 124 8.55 -22.92 -15.84
CA ALA A 124 9.97 -23.27 -15.79
C ALA A 124 10.20 -24.63 -15.11
N GLU A 125 9.55 -24.87 -13.96
CA GLU A 125 9.64 -26.15 -13.25
C GLU A 125 9.07 -27.31 -14.09
N ALA A 126 7.95 -27.09 -14.79
CA ALA A 126 7.35 -28.09 -15.69
C ALA A 126 8.23 -28.42 -16.91
N GLU A 127 8.93 -27.43 -17.47
CA GLU A 127 9.90 -27.63 -18.55
C GLU A 127 11.15 -28.39 -18.06
N GLN A 128 11.62 -28.08 -16.86
CA GLN A 128 12.77 -28.76 -16.25
C GLN A 128 12.46 -30.24 -15.96
N LEU A 129 11.26 -30.55 -15.46
CA LEU A 129 10.77 -31.92 -15.26
C LEU A 129 10.61 -32.69 -16.58
N ARG A 130 10.12 -32.05 -17.65
CA ARG A 130 10.03 -32.66 -18.99
C ARG A 130 11.43 -33.02 -19.52
N ARG A 131 12.41 -32.12 -19.37
CA ARG A 131 13.80 -32.39 -19.78
C ARG A 131 14.44 -33.53 -18.98
N ALA A 132 14.26 -33.53 -17.66
CA ALA A 132 14.76 -34.61 -16.80
C ALA A 132 14.16 -35.97 -17.19
N ARG A 133 12.85 -36.03 -17.49
CA ARG A 133 12.19 -37.24 -18.00
C ARG A 133 12.75 -37.71 -19.34
N HIS A 134 13.04 -36.80 -20.28
CA HIS A 134 13.64 -37.16 -21.56
C HIS A 134 15.09 -37.64 -21.43
N GLN A 135 15.85 -37.12 -20.47
CA GLN A 135 17.24 -37.53 -20.22
C GLN A 135 17.36 -38.88 -19.51
N LEU A 136 16.35 -39.28 -18.74
CA LEU A 136 16.36 -40.57 -18.03
C LEU A 136 16.05 -41.78 -18.93
N GLY A 137 15.64 -41.56 -20.19
CA GLY A 137 15.31 -42.62 -21.14
C GLY A 137 14.13 -43.50 -20.68
N PRO A 138 13.53 -44.32 -21.57
CA PRO A 138 12.64 -45.38 -21.10
C PRO A 138 13.47 -46.35 -20.26
N ILE A 139 13.10 -46.52 -19.00
CA ILE A 139 13.59 -47.63 -18.18
C ILE A 139 13.03 -48.88 -18.85
N GLY A 140 13.88 -49.58 -19.61
CA GLY A 140 13.56 -50.84 -20.27
C GLY A 140 13.32 -51.96 -19.27
#